data_AF-A0A2S2PM55-F1
#
_entry.id   AF-A0A2S2PM55-F1
#
_cell.length_a   1.000
_cell.length_b   1.000
_cell.length_c   1.000
_cell.angle_alpha   90.00
_cell.angle_beta   90.00
_cell.angle_gamma   90.00
#
_symmetry.space_group_name_H-M   'P 1'
#
loop_
_entity.id
_entity.type
_entity.pdbx_description
1 polymer ?
#
loop_
_entity_poly.entity_id
_entity_poly.type
_entity_poly.pdbx_seq_one_letter_code
_entity_poly.pdbx_strand_id
1 'polypeptide(L)'
;FRRSTSITNGRNLRCPLSYFLINNNTVIGVLKILTFQLEKILSKTRVLSTEFLLCRPLMQFGLSKSINTVVGKLRLSSGKYFNMSAVSFTVGRKDCSTAGVDVSKMCAAHHAIDKHVKDGMILGIGSGSTIVYGVQRLAQRMKDENLSVVCVPTSYQARQLIIDYKLTLGNLDTNPKIDCTIDGADEIEVGTLTCIKGGGGCLTQEKIVASCSEKLIIVADGAKEVNCLGQKWKRGIPIEVIPMSCKPTQQKNRRKVWR
;
A
#
# COMPACT_ATOMS: atom_id res chain seq x y z
N PHE A 1 29.66 -35.42 -30.66
CA PHE A 1 29.53 -33.94 -30.54
C PHE A 1 28.13 -33.52 -30.96
N ARG A 2 27.24 -33.29 -29.97
CA ARG A 2 25.80 -32.89 -29.94
C ARG A 2 25.27 -33.50 -28.62
N ARG A 3 24.37 -32.96 -27.81
CA ARG A 3 23.46 -31.79 -27.83
C ARG A 3 22.88 -31.66 -26.39
N SER A 4 22.51 -30.44 -25.98
CA SER A 4 21.38 -30.02 -25.10
C SER A 4 20.84 -30.93 -23.96
N THR A 5 20.63 -30.37 -22.74
CA THR A 5 19.31 -29.93 -22.19
C THR A 5 19.41 -29.44 -20.72
N SER A 6 18.41 -28.61 -20.36
CA SER A 6 18.02 -28.06 -19.05
C SER A 6 17.82 -29.06 -17.90
N ILE A 7 17.87 -28.58 -16.64
CA ILE A 7 16.89 -28.84 -15.57
C ILE A 7 17.03 -27.78 -14.45
N THR A 8 15.88 -27.28 -14.02
CA THR A 8 15.56 -26.35 -12.93
C THR A 8 15.84 -26.90 -11.54
N ASN A 9 16.07 -26.02 -10.55
CA ASN A 9 15.48 -26.22 -9.21
C ASN A 9 15.38 -24.91 -8.41
N GLY A 10 14.13 -24.52 -8.18
CA GLY A 10 13.76 -23.38 -7.36
C GLY A 10 14.11 -23.58 -5.89
N ARG A 11 14.36 -22.47 -5.21
CA ARG A 11 14.27 -22.38 -3.76
C ARG A 11 13.29 -21.27 -3.42
N ASN A 12 12.13 -21.73 -2.94
CA ASN A 12 11.11 -20.95 -2.27
C ASN A 12 11.75 -20.03 -1.22
N LEU A 13 11.70 -18.72 -1.45
CA LEU A 13 11.77 -17.73 -0.38
C LEU A 13 10.41 -17.77 0.34
N ARG A 14 10.27 -18.70 1.30
CA ARG A 14 9.19 -18.60 2.30
C ARG A 14 9.55 -17.47 3.25
N CYS A 15 9.01 -16.29 3.01
CA CYS A 15 8.84 -15.30 4.06
C CYS A 15 7.79 -15.84 5.05
N PRO A 16 8.10 -16.03 6.34
CA PRO A 16 7.06 -16.25 7.34
C PRO A 16 6.46 -14.89 7.66
N LEU A 17 5.55 -14.42 6.82
CA LEU A 17 4.72 -13.25 7.12
C LEU A 17 3.42 -13.78 7.70
N SER A 18 3.26 -13.62 9.01
CA SER A 18 1.98 -13.74 9.70
C SER A 18 1.05 -12.63 9.19
N TYR A 19 0.12 -12.99 8.30
CA TYR A 19 -0.98 -12.12 7.91
C TYR A 19 -2.10 -12.23 8.94
N PHE A 20 -2.41 -11.14 9.63
CA PHE A 20 -3.69 -11.02 10.32
C PHE A 20 -4.73 -10.53 9.31
N LEU A 21 -5.61 -11.42 8.87
CA LEU A 21 -6.88 -11.05 8.25
C LEU A 21 -7.83 -10.65 9.37
N ILE A 22 -8.11 -9.35 9.50
CA ILE A 22 -9.25 -8.88 10.30
C ILE A 22 -10.50 -9.17 9.47
N ASN A 23 -10.99 -10.41 9.54
CA ASN A 23 -12.34 -10.74 9.11
C ASN A 23 -13.29 -10.32 10.23
N ASN A 24 -13.90 -9.14 10.08
CA ASN A 24 -15.12 -8.83 10.82
C ASN A 24 -16.25 -8.67 9.82
N ASN A 25 -17.20 -9.60 9.93
CA ASN A 25 -18.49 -9.58 9.26
C ASN A 25 -19.05 -8.16 9.21
N THR A 26 -19.35 -7.72 8.00
CA THR A 26 -20.29 -6.65 7.64
C THR A 26 -20.52 -5.59 8.71
N VAL A 27 -19.60 -4.64 8.82
CA VAL A 27 -19.94 -3.30 9.32
C VAL A 27 -20.07 -2.42 8.09
N ILE A 28 -21.30 -2.01 7.76
CA ILE A 28 -21.55 -0.94 6.78
C ILE A 28 -21.06 0.36 7.43
N GLY A 29 -19.74 0.54 7.47
CA GLY A 29 -19.11 1.79 7.86
C GLY A 29 -19.23 2.76 6.69
N VAL A 30 -20.17 3.68 6.78
CA VAL A 30 -20.21 4.83 5.87
C VAL A 30 -18.89 5.57 6.03
N LEU A 31 -18.09 5.61 4.97
CA LEU A 31 -16.89 6.43 4.86
C LEU A 31 -17.28 7.91 5.04
N LYS A 32 -17.34 8.38 6.30
CA LYS A 32 -17.55 9.79 6.65
C LYS A 32 -16.24 10.54 6.45
N ILE A 33 -15.87 10.76 5.19
CA ILE A 33 -14.87 11.77 4.87
C ILE A 33 -15.60 13.11 4.90
N LEU A 34 -15.32 13.95 5.90
CA LEU A 34 -15.84 15.31 6.08
C LEU A 34 -15.68 16.17 4.80
N THR A 35 -16.67 16.12 3.90
CA THR A 35 -16.89 17.13 2.85
C THR A 35 -18.38 17.43 2.77
N PHE A 36 -18.76 18.64 3.14
CA PHE A 36 -20.13 19.00 3.51
C PHE A 36 -21.16 19.01 2.35
N GLN A 37 -20.71 19.01 1.08
CA GLN A 37 -21.61 19.02 -0.09
C GLN A 37 -21.56 17.75 -0.95
N LEU A 38 -20.37 17.17 -1.17
CA LEU A 38 -20.23 15.93 -1.93
C LEU A 38 -20.90 14.74 -1.24
N GLU A 39 -20.97 14.71 0.09
CA GLU A 39 -21.62 13.62 0.82
C GLU A 39 -23.11 13.47 0.45
N LYS A 40 -23.87 14.54 0.20
CA LYS A 40 -25.30 14.40 -0.16
C LYS A 40 -25.53 13.86 -1.56
N ILE A 41 -24.62 14.13 -2.49
CA ILE A 41 -24.70 13.67 -3.88
C ILE A 41 -24.13 12.24 -3.99
N LEU A 42 -22.95 12.01 -3.39
CA LEU A 42 -22.27 10.72 -3.40
C LEU A 42 -22.80 9.71 -2.37
N SER A 43 -23.62 10.11 -1.39
CA SER A 43 -24.26 9.16 -0.45
C SER A 43 -25.23 8.18 -1.13
N LYS A 44 -25.64 8.45 -2.37
CA LYS A 44 -26.42 7.51 -3.19
C LYS A 44 -25.54 6.49 -3.94
N THR A 45 -24.27 6.81 -4.19
CA THR A 45 -23.28 5.90 -4.81
C THR A 45 -22.49 5.22 -3.70
N ARG A 46 -22.90 4.00 -3.37
CA ARG A 46 -22.37 3.26 -2.22
C ARG A 46 -21.24 2.35 -2.69
N VAL A 47 -20.03 2.56 -2.15
CA VAL A 47 -18.97 1.55 -2.20
C VAL A 47 -19.51 0.29 -1.51
N LEU A 48 -19.53 -0.84 -2.21
CA LEU A 48 -20.13 -2.07 -1.70
C LEU A 48 -19.32 -2.64 -0.54
N SER A 49 -18.00 -2.49 -0.57
CA SER A 49 -17.11 -2.97 0.50
C SER A 49 -15.82 -2.15 0.61
N THR A 50 -15.28 -2.02 1.83
CA THR A 50 -13.95 -1.44 2.08
C THR A 50 -13.09 -2.45 2.82
N GLU A 51 -11.86 -2.69 2.36
CA GLU A 51 -10.87 -3.53 3.04
C GLU A 51 -9.61 -2.73 3.35
N PHE A 52 -8.90 -3.13 4.42
CA PHE A 52 -7.72 -2.45 4.93
C PHE A 52 -6.53 -3.40 4.96
N LEU A 53 -5.44 -3.00 4.33
CA LEU A 53 -4.19 -3.74 4.25
C LEU A 53 -3.07 -2.95 4.89
N LEU A 54 -2.72 -3.37 6.10
CA LEU A 54 -1.73 -2.75 6.96
C LEU A 54 -0.56 -3.70 7.14
N CYS A 55 0.65 -3.24 6.80
CA CYS A 55 1.87 -4.00 7.02
C CYS A 55 2.70 -3.36 8.13
N ARG A 56 3.03 -4.13 9.17
CA ARG A 56 3.88 -3.71 10.28
C ARG A 56 5.28 -4.30 10.10
N PRO A 57 6.36 -3.53 10.28
CA PRO A 57 7.69 -4.12 10.38
C PRO A 57 7.71 -5.03 11.60
N LEU A 58 8.15 -6.29 11.43
CA LEU A 58 8.42 -7.15 12.57
C LEU A 58 9.49 -6.47 13.43
N MET A 59 9.16 -6.18 14.70
CA MET A 59 10.20 -5.88 15.68
C MET A 59 11.12 -7.10 15.71
N GLN A 60 12.33 -6.96 15.17
CA GLN A 60 13.39 -7.92 15.45
C GLN A 60 13.64 -7.85 16.96
N PHE A 61 13.05 -8.79 17.70
CA PHE A 61 13.52 -9.08 19.05
C PHE A 61 15.01 -9.37 18.91
N GLY A 62 15.82 -8.51 19.53
CA GLY A 62 17.27 -8.59 19.51
C GLY A 62 17.74 -9.88 20.14
N LEU A 63 17.90 -10.92 19.33
CA LEU A 63 18.80 -12.01 19.62
C LEU A 63 20.04 -11.78 18.75
N SER A 64 21.01 -11.08 19.32
CA SER A 64 22.40 -11.18 18.87
C SER A 64 22.86 -12.62 19.07
N LYS A 65 22.53 -13.50 18.13
CA LYS A 65 23.18 -14.81 18.03
C LYS A 65 24.29 -14.66 17.01
N SER A 66 25.52 -14.54 17.51
CA SER A 66 26.70 -14.90 16.73
C SER A 66 26.51 -16.32 16.23
N ILE A 67 26.33 -16.48 14.92
CA ILE A 67 26.37 -17.80 14.29
C ILE A 67 27.85 -18.15 14.20
N ASN A 68 28.37 -18.86 15.20
CA ASN A 68 29.65 -19.55 15.06
C ASN A 68 29.41 -20.76 14.16
N THR A 69 29.68 -20.62 12.87
CA THR A 69 29.82 -21.79 11.99
C THR A 69 31.10 -22.52 12.41
N VAL A 70 30.97 -23.71 12.98
CA VAL A 70 32.10 -24.61 13.19
C VAL A 70 32.64 -25.00 11.81
N VAL A 71 33.82 -24.48 11.46
CA VAL A 71 34.54 -24.82 10.24
C VAL A 71 35.22 -26.19 10.46
N GLY A 72 34.73 -27.23 9.80
CA GLY A 72 35.35 -28.56 9.80
C GLY A 72 36.64 -28.61 8.97
N LYS A 73 37.60 -29.44 9.38
CA LYS A 73 38.85 -29.71 8.64
C LYS A 73 38.56 -30.41 7.31
N LEU A 74 39.01 -29.84 6.19
CA LEU A 74 39.01 -30.54 4.90
C LEU A 74 40.32 -31.33 4.75
N ARG A 75 40.23 -32.64 4.48
CA ARG A 75 41.39 -33.52 4.24
C ARG A 75 41.62 -33.64 2.72
N LEU A 76 42.81 -33.24 2.25
CA LEU A 76 43.20 -33.40 0.85
C LEU A 76 43.76 -34.81 0.61
N SER A 77 43.66 -35.29 -0.64
CA SER A 77 44.11 -36.63 -1.07
C SER A 77 45.60 -36.90 -0.88
N SER A 78 46.41 -35.88 -0.60
CA SER A 78 47.84 -35.97 -0.29
C SER A 78 48.16 -36.08 1.21
N GLY A 79 47.16 -36.22 2.08
CA GLY A 79 47.36 -36.46 3.52
C GLY A 79 47.70 -35.22 4.35
N LYS A 80 47.71 -34.01 3.78
CA LYS A 80 47.92 -32.74 4.51
C LYS A 80 46.58 -32.10 4.92
N TYR A 81 46.57 -31.45 6.09
CA TYR A 81 45.42 -30.68 6.61
C TYR A 81 45.64 -29.18 6.38
N PHE A 82 44.61 -28.47 5.93
CA PHE A 82 44.61 -27.00 5.79
C PHE A 82 43.75 -26.37 6.90
N ASN A 83 44.28 -25.38 7.62
CA ASN A 83 43.50 -24.57 8.56
C ASN A 83 42.91 -23.37 7.80
N MET A 84 41.58 -23.23 7.80
CA MET A 84 40.91 -22.03 7.31
C MET A 84 40.68 -21.07 8.48
N SER A 85 41.21 -19.85 8.37
CA SER A 85 40.97 -18.77 9.34
C SER A 85 39.53 -18.29 9.24
N ALA A 86 38.88 -18.09 10.39
CA ALA A 86 37.51 -17.61 10.46
C ALA A 86 37.36 -16.20 9.87
N VAL A 87 36.42 -16.03 8.93
CA VAL A 87 36.01 -14.71 8.45
C VAL A 87 34.84 -14.25 9.31
N SER A 88 35.06 -13.27 10.18
CA SER A 88 34.00 -12.63 10.94
C SER A 88 33.30 -11.60 10.04
N PHE A 89 32.05 -11.85 9.66
CA PHE A 89 31.21 -10.86 9.00
C PHE A 89 30.50 -10.02 10.06
N THR A 90 30.93 -8.77 10.23
CA THR A 90 30.15 -7.79 10.98
C THR A 90 29.10 -7.18 10.05
N VAL A 91 27.84 -7.59 10.18
CA VAL A 91 26.73 -6.87 9.54
C VAL A 91 26.57 -5.53 10.26
N GLY A 92 27.14 -4.48 9.68
CA GLY A 92 26.95 -3.12 10.17
C GLY A 92 25.47 -2.74 10.17
N ARG A 93 24.99 -2.15 11.28
CA ARG A 93 23.66 -1.54 11.34
C ARG A 93 23.57 -0.44 10.28
N LYS A 94 22.87 -0.71 9.17
CA LYS A 94 22.28 0.35 8.35
C LYS A 94 20.99 0.78 9.04
N ASP A 95 20.76 2.09 9.12
CA ASP A 95 19.54 2.67 9.72
C ASP A 95 18.29 1.97 9.17
N CYS A 96 17.68 1.16 10.04
CA CYS A 96 16.59 0.23 9.70
C CYS A 96 15.21 0.93 9.71
N SER A 97 15.15 2.20 10.09
CA SER A 97 13.89 2.93 10.31
C SER A 97 13.18 3.31 9.02
N THR A 98 13.89 3.80 8.00
CA THR A 98 13.32 4.17 6.70
C THR A 98 13.14 2.95 5.78
N ALA A 99 14.14 2.05 5.76
CA ALA A 99 14.07 0.81 5.00
C ALA A 99 12.90 -0.09 5.45
N GLY A 100 12.61 -0.15 6.76
CA GLY A 100 11.49 -0.92 7.29
C GLY A 100 10.12 -0.39 6.85
N VAL A 101 9.94 0.93 6.82
CA VAL A 101 8.68 1.58 6.39
C VAL A 101 8.42 1.33 4.91
N ASP A 102 9.44 1.47 4.06
CA ASP A 102 9.28 1.26 2.62
C ASP A 102 8.99 -0.21 2.28
N VAL A 103 9.61 -1.16 3.00
CA VAL A 103 9.25 -2.59 2.89
C VAL A 103 7.81 -2.83 3.29
N SER A 104 7.32 -2.22 4.38
CA SER A 104 5.93 -2.36 4.80
C SER A 104 4.96 -1.81 3.76
N LYS A 105 5.22 -0.63 3.21
CA LYS A 105 4.42 -0.06 2.12
C LYS A 105 4.37 -1.00 0.92
N MET A 106 5.52 -1.51 0.50
CA MET A 106 5.64 -2.43 -0.62
C MET A 106 4.84 -3.72 -0.38
N CYS A 107 4.99 -4.36 0.78
CA CYS A 107 4.27 -5.60 1.11
C CYS A 107 2.75 -5.40 1.11
N ALA A 108 2.25 -4.32 1.73
CA ALA A 108 0.82 -4.02 1.74
C ALA A 108 0.27 -3.80 0.32
N ALA A 109 0.98 -2.99 -0.47
CA ALA A 109 0.58 -2.69 -1.84
C ALA A 109 0.63 -3.92 -2.76
N HIS A 110 1.69 -4.74 -2.66
CA HIS A 110 1.79 -5.98 -3.43
C HIS A 110 0.66 -6.94 -3.10
N HIS A 111 0.37 -7.13 -1.81
CA HIS A 111 -0.71 -8.00 -1.37
C HIS A 111 -2.08 -7.52 -1.90
N ALA A 112 -2.32 -6.20 -1.89
CA ALA A 112 -3.55 -5.64 -2.44
C ALA A 112 -3.72 -5.99 -3.92
N ILE A 113 -2.65 -5.81 -4.70
CA ILE A 113 -2.65 -6.10 -6.13
C ILE A 113 -2.83 -7.61 -6.38
N ASP A 114 -2.04 -8.45 -5.71
CA ASP A 114 -2.04 -9.90 -5.90
C ASP A 114 -3.41 -10.52 -5.57
N LYS A 115 -4.07 -10.03 -4.52
CA LYS A 115 -5.33 -10.61 -4.03
C LYS A 115 -6.57 -10.08 -4.75
N HIS A 116 -6.58 -8.79 -5.12
CA HIS A 116 -7.81 -8.12 -5.55
C HIS A 116 -7.88 -7.81 -7.04
N VAL A 117 -6.74 -7.76 -7.75
CA VAL A 117 -6.72 -7.44 -9.18
C VAL A 117 -6.82 -8.70 -10.02
N LYS A 118 -7.76 -8.70 -10.96
CA LYS A 118 -8.05 -9.76 -11.93
C LYS A 118 -8.05 -9.19 -13.35
N ASP A 119 -7.98 -10.09 -14.31
CA ASP A 119 -8.08 -9.75 -15.73
C ASP A 119 -9.42 -9.07 -16.06
N GLY A 120 -9.38 -8.10 -16.97
CA GLY A 120 -10.55 -7.35 -17.44
C GLY A 120 -11.08 -6.28 -16.49
N MET A 121 -10.46 -6.06 -15.32
CA MET A 121 -10.97 -5.10 -14.33
C MET A 121 -10.68 -3.63 -14.72
N ILE A 122 -11.58 -2.75 -14.29
CA ILE A 122 -11.38 -1.31 -14.19
C ILE A 122 -10.93 -1.01 -12.76
N LEU A 123 -9.71 -0.51 -12.62
CA LEU A 123 -9.05 -0.27 -11.35
C LEU A 123 -8.85 1.23 -11.11
N GLY A 124 -9.40 1.75 -10.02
CA GLY A 124 -9.06 3.06 -9.50
C GLY A 124 -7.67 3.06 -8.88
N ILE A 125 -6.79 3.95 -9.34
CA ILE A 125 -5.41 4.09 -8.86
C ILE A 125 -5.32 5.32 -7.97
N GLY A 126 -5.10 5.07 -6.69
CA GLY A 126 -4.90 6.05 -5.65
C GLY A 126 -3.65 6.92 -5.81
N SER A 127 -3.34 7.69 -4.77
CA SER A 127 -2.21 8.62 -4.75
C SER A 127 -1.24 8.37 -3.59
N GLY A 128 -0.03 8.91 -3.70
CA GLY A 128 0.98 8.87 -2.64
C GLY A 128 2.00 7.74 -2.73
N SER A 129 2.97 7.76 -1.80
CA SER A 129 4.18 6.93 -1.88
C SER A 129 3.92 5.42 -1.84
N THR A 130 2.85 4.99 -1.16
CA THR A 130 2.52 3.56 -1.03
C THR A 130 1.99 3.00 -2.35
N ILE A 131 1.24 3.81 -3.11
CA ILE A 131 0.63 3.39 -4.38
C ILE A 131 1.66 3.15 -5.48
N VAL A 132 2.83 3.80 -5.39
CA VAL A 132 3.96 3.56 -6.30
C VAL A 132 4.32 2.07 -6.36
N TYR A 133 4.40 1.40 -5.21
CA TYR A 133 4.70 -0.05 -5.16
C TYR A 133 3.55 -0.90 -5.72
N GLY A 134 2.31 -0.46 -5.56
CA GLY A 134 1.14 -1.13 -6.14
C GLY A 134 1.16 -1.08 -7.67
N VAL A 135 1.42 0.10 -8.24
CA VAL A 135 1.53 0.26 -9.70
C VAL A 135 2.71 -0.53 -10.27
N GLN A 136 3.85 -0.55 -9.58
CA GLN A 136 4.99 -1.40 -9.92
C GLN A 136 4.59 -2.88 -10.01
N ARG A 137 3.89 -3.38 -8.98
CA ARG A 137 3.41 -4.76 -8.94
C ARG A 137 2.39 -5.05 -10.03
N LEU A 138 1.48 -4.12 -10.29
CA LEU A 138 0.47 -4.25 -11.34
C LEU A 138 1.12 -4.37 -12.72
N ALA A 139 2.08 -3.49 -13.02
CA ALA A 139 2.81 -3.52 -14.27
C ALA A 139 3.56 -4.84 -14.48
N GLN A 140 4.16 -5.38 -13.40
CA GLN A 140 4.77 -6.69 -13.42
C GLN A 140 3.75 -7.78 -13.77
N ARG A 141 2.61 -7.83 -13.06
CA ARG A 141 1.58 -8.86 -13.31
C ARG A 141 0.97 -8.75 -14.71
N MET A 142 0.69 -7.54 -15.19
CA MET A 142 0.19 -7.36 -16.56
C MET A 142 1.16 -7.92 -17.61
N LYS A 143 2.46 -7.80 -17.39
CA LYS A 143 3.48 -8.38 -18.27
C LYS A 143 3.60 -9.90 -18.11
N ASP A 144 3.68 -10.39 -16.87
CA ASP A 144 3.99 -11.80 -16.57
C ASP A 144 2.77 -12.72 -16.80
N GLU A 145 1.56 -12.21 -16.57
CA GLU A 145 0.29 -12.96 -16.64
C GLU A 145 -0.56 -12.57 -17.86
N ASN A 146 -0.12 -11.59 -18.67
CA ASN A 146 -0.87 -11.02 -19.80
C ASN A 146 -2.25 -10.46 -19.39
N LEU A 147 -2.33 -9.84 -18.20
CA LEU A 147 -3.56 -9.21 -17.71
C LEU A 147 -3.85 -7.91 -18.47
N SER A 148 -5.13 -7.69 -18.77
CA SER A 148 -5.67 -6.44 -19.29
C SER A 148 -6.46 -5.72 -18.19
N VAL A 149 -5.96 -4.57 -17.73
CA VAL A 149 -6.60 -3.76 -16.68
C VAL A 149 -6.62 -2.31 -17.12
N VAL A 150 -7.77 -1.64 -16.97
CA VAL A 150 -7.92 -0.20 -17.23
C VAL A 150 -7.75 0.57 -15.92
N CYS A 151 -6.87 1.56 -15.90
CA CYS A 151 -6.51 2.31 -14.70
C CYS A 151 -7.12 3.72 -14.69
N VAL A 152 -7.97 4.03 -13.72
CA VAL A 152 -8.59 5.36 -13.53
C VAL A 152 -7.87 6.10 -12.39
N PRO A 153 -7.17 7.22 -12.66
CA PRO A 153 -6.35 7.89 -11.65
C PRO A 153 -7.16 8.75 -10.68
N THR A 154 -6.71 8.86 -9.42
CA THR A 154 -7.24 9.80 -8.41
C THR A 154 -6.48 11.12 -8.32
N SER A 155 -5.48 11.34 -9.16
CA SER A 155 -4.71 12.59 -9.20
C SER A 155 -3.86 12.71 -10.47
N TYR A 156 -3.24 13.87 -10.64
CA TYR A 156 -2.19 14.04 -11.65
C TYR A 156 -0.98 13.13 -11.40
N GLN A 157 -0.57 12.95 -10.13
CA GLN A 157 0.53 12.04 -9.77
C GLN A 157 0.20 10.61 -10.18
N ALA A 158 -1.00 10.12 -9.85
CA ALA A 158 -1.47 8.80 -10.20
C ALA A 158 -1.53 8.61 -11.72
N ARG A 159 -2.03 9.62 -12.44
CA ARG A 159 -2.07 9.62 -13.92
C ARG A 159 -0.68 9.47 -14.51
N GLN A 160 0.28 10.25 -14.04
CA GLN A 160 1.65 10.19 -14.54
C GLN A 160 2.26 8.81 -14.27
N LEU A 161 2.03 8.27 -13.06
CA LEU A 161 2.52 6.95 -12.69
C LEU A 161 1.96 5.84 -13.60
N ILE A 162 0.68 5.88 -13.96
CA ILE A 162 0.06 4.94 -14.93
C ILE A 162 0.78 5.02 -16.28
N ILE A 163 1.03 6.24 -16.78
CA ILE A 163 1.70 6.48 -18.06
C ILE A 163 3.13 5.97 -18.04
N ASP A 164 3.89 6.29 -16.98
CA ASP A 164 5.30 5.91 -16.84
C ASP A 164 5.50 4.39 -16.82
N TYR A 165 4.56 3.66 -16.21
CA TYR A 165 4.53 2.20 -16.17
C TYR A 165 3.83 1.55 -17.38
N LYS A 166 3.42 2.35 -18.39
CA LYS A 166 2.79 1.90 -19.63
C LYS A 166 1.51 1.07 -19.40
N LEU A 167 0.74 1.43 -18.39
CA LEU A 167 -0.56 0.80 -18.12
C LEU A 167 -1.67 1.49 -18.92
N THR A 168 -2.76 0.78 -19.15
CA THR A 168 -3.91 1.31 -19.89
C THR A 168 -4.60 2.40 -19.07
N LEU A 169 -4.50 3.65 -19.54
CA LEU A 169 -5.10 4.80 -18.86
C LEU A 169 -6.58 4.95 -19.24
N GLY A 170 -7.45 5.04 -18.24
CA GLY A 170 -8.88 5.32 -18.37
C GLY A 170 -9.31 6.60 -17.65
N ASN A 171 -10.59 6.93 -17.77
CA ASN A 171 -11.26 8.00 -17.05
C ASN A 171 -12.71 7.57 -16.71
N LEU A 172 -13.38 8.39 -15.89
CA LEU A 172 -14.77 8.12 -15.46
C LEU A 172 -15.81 8.38 -16.53
N ASP A 173 -15.51 9.17 -17.56
CA ASP A 173 -16.46 9.43 -18.67
C ASP A 173 -16.69 8.16 -19.49
N THR A 174 -15.62 7.38 -19.72
CA THR A 174 -15.68 6.10 -20.44
C THR A 174 -15.87 4.90 -19.52
N ASN A 175 -15.47 5.00 -18.24
CA ASN A 175 -15.55 3.94 -17.24
C ASN A 175 -16.23 4.43 -15.96
N PRO A 176 -17.55 4.70 -15.97
CA PRO A 176 -18.25 5.29 -14.83
C PRO A 176 -18.42 4.32 -13.65
N LYS A 177 -18.22 3.02 -13.86
CA LYS A 177 -18.22 1.97 -12.84
C LYS A 177 -16.82 1.39 -12.72
N ILE A 178 -16.32 1.34 -11.49
CA ILE A 178 -14.98 0.83 -11.17
C ILE A 178 -15.16 -0.43 -10.33
N ASP A 179 -14.43 -1.49 -10.63
CA ASP A 179 -14.54 -2.74 -9.88
C ASP A 179 -13.84 -2.63 -8.52
N CYS A 180 -12.69 -1.98 -8.50
CA CYS A 180 -11.88 -1.82 -7.30
C CYS A 180 -11.09 -0.52 -7.36
N THR A 181 -10.94 0.18 -6.24
CA THR A 181 -9.96 1.26 -6.07
C THR A 181 -8.96 0.86 -5.01
N ILE A 182 -7.66 1.04 -5.28
CA ILE A 182 -6.59 0.87 -4.30
C ILE A 182 -6.02 2.24 -3.99
N ASP A 183 -6.05 2.65 -2.73
CA ASP A 183 -5.61 3.99 -2.31
C ASP A 183 -4.92 4.00 -0.93
N GLY A 184 -4.15 5.06 -0.65
CA GLY A 184 -3.47 5.24 0.62
C GLY A 184 -4.31 5.96 1.68
N ALA A 185 -3.81 6.01 2.91
CA ALA A 185 -4.38 6.84 3.99
C ALA A 185 -3.31 7.56 4.81
N ASP A 186 -3.67 8.69 5.39
CA ASP A 186 -2.82 9.47 6.30
C ASP A 186 -2.91 8.95 7.75
N GLU A 187 -4.11 8.50 8.15
CA GLU A 187 -4.38 7.76 9.39
C GLU A 187 -5.55 6.81 9.23
N ILE A 188 -5.54 5.73 10.01
CA ILE A 188 -6.57 4.69 10.05
C ILE A 188 -6.90 4.38 11.50
N GLU A 189 -8.16 4.58 11.90
CA GLU A 189 -8.65 4.21 13.22
C GLU A 189 -8.97 2.72 13.28
N VAL A 190 -8.28 1.95 14.13
CA VAL A 190 -8.36 0.48 14.13
C VAL A 190 -9.76 -0.05 14.46
N GLY A 191 -10.51 0.65 15.32
CA GLY A 191 -11.82 0.20 15.78
C GLY A 191 -12.96 0.39 14.77
N THR A 192 -12.92 1.49 14.01
CA THR A 192 -14.01 1.86 13.08
C THR A 192 -13.63 1.70 11.62
N LEU A 193 -12.32 1.60 11.34
CA LEU A 193 -11.73 1.67 10.01
C LEU A 193 -12.03 3.00 9.28
N THR A 194 -12.33 4.05 10.03
CA THR A 194 -12.43 5.42 9.51
C THR A 194 -11.02 5.96 9.24
N CYS A 195 -10.87 6.74 8.17
CA CYS A 195 -9.57 7.24 7.75
C CYS A 195 -9.52 8.76 7.59
N ILE A 196 -8.36 9.33 7.88
CA ILE A 196 -7.98 10.64 7.35
C ILE A 196 -7.23 10.40 6.04
N LYS A 197 -7.64 11.14 5.01
CA LYS A 197 -7.00 11.23 3.69
C LYS A 197 -6.86 12.70 3.30
N GLY A 198 -6.15 12.95 2.20
CA GLY A 198 -6.02 14.28 1.61
C GLY A 198 -4.73 15.01 1.95
N GLY A 199 -3.78 14.37 2.63
CA GLY A 199 -2.46 14.93 2.91
C GLY A 199 -1.68 15.35 1.66
N GLY A 200 -1.97 14.71 0.52
CA GLY A 200 -1.43 15.04 -0.81
C GLY A 200 -2.28 16.00 -1.64
N GLY A 201 -3.37 16.55 -1.10
CA GLY A 201 -4.20 17.54 -1.81
C GLY A 201 -5.10 16.97 -2.92
N CYS A 202 -5.35 15.66 -2.94
CA CYS A 202 -6.11 14.98 -4.00
C CYS A 202 -7.47 14.42 -3.51
N LEU A 203 -7.93 14.83 -2.33
CA LEU A 203 -9.04 14.18 -1.62
C LEU A 203 -10.36 14.12 -2.41
N THR A 204 -10.66 15.13 -3.22
CA THR A 204 -11.91 15.16 -3.99
C THR A 204 -11.90 14.11 -5.09
N GLN A 205 -10.82 14.03 -5.87
CA GLN A 205 -10.68 13.02 -6.91
C GLN A 205 -10.60 11.61 -6.32
N GLU A 206 -9.84 11.42 -5.23
CA GLU A 206 -9.80 10.16 -4.47
C GLU A 206 -11.22 9.72 -4.07
N LYS A 207 -12.02 10.63 -3.54
CA LYS A 207 -13.40 10.32 -3.12
C LYS A 207 -14.33 10.02 -4.30
N ILE A 208 -14.23 10.79 -5.39
CA ILE A 208 -15.08 10.58 -6.56
C ILE A 208 -14.81 9.17 -7.14
N VAL A 209 -13.56 8.85 -7.41
CA VAL A 209 -13.17 7.52 -7.94
C VAL A 209 -13.57 6.41 -6.97
N ALA A 210 -13.29 6.57 -5.68
CA ALA A 210 -13.71 5.61 -4.66
C ALA A 210 -15.23 5.41 -4.66
N SER A 211 -16.03 6.47 -4.76
CA SER A 211 -17.50 6.39 -4.78
C SER A 211 -18.07 5.71 -6.03
N CYS A 212 -17.32 5.71 -7.13
CA CYS A 212 -17.64 4.96 -8.35
C CYS A 212 -17.20 3.49 -8.28
N SER A 213 -16.57 3.06 -7.18
CA SER A 213 -15.99 1.73 -7.02
C SER A 213 -16.89 0.76 -6.27
N GLU A 214 -16.95 -0.49 -6.73
CA GLU A 214 -17.59 -1.57 -5.97
C GLU A 214 -16.80 -1.89 -4.69
N LYS A 215 -15.47 -1.89 -4.78
CA LYS A 215 -14.58 -2.13 -3.64
C LYS A 215 -13.56 -1.02 -3.46
N LEU A 216 -13.32 -0.60 -2.23
CA LEU A 216 -12.21 0.27 -1.85
C LEU A 216 -11.20 -0.50 -1.00
N ILE A 217 -9.95 -0.54 -1.42
CA ILE A 217 -8.85 -1.16 -0.68
C ILE A 217 -7.90 -0.07 -0.22
N ILE A 218 -7.78 0.10 1.10
CA ILE A 218 -6.84 1.04 1.68
C ILE A 218 -5.53 0.33 2.02
N VAL A 219 -4.42 0.80 1.47
CA VAL A 219 -3.07 0.29 1.71
C VAL A 219 -2.24 1.27 2.51
N ALA A 220 -1.65 0.79 3.60
CA ALA A 220 -0.85 1.64 4.48
C ALA A 220 0.25 0.84 5.21
N ASP A 221 1.29 1.55 5.63
CA ASP A 221 2.22 1.02 6.61
C ASP A 221 1.61 1.11 8.03
N GLY A 222 2.08 0.26 8.94
CA GLY A 222 1.54 0.16 10.29
C GLY A 222 1.67 1.44 11.13
N ALA A 223 2.51 2.40 10.73
CA ALA A 223 2.59 3.67 11.45
C ALA A 223 1.33 4.54 11.27
N LYS A 224 0.50 4.24 10.26
CA LYS A 224 -0.78 4.93 9.98
C LYS A 224 -1.91 4.51 10.91
N GLU A 225 -1.75 3.40 11.65
CA GLU A 225 -2.73 2.94 12.62
C GLU A 225 -2.77 3.83 13.86
N VAL A 226 -3.98 4.20 14.28
CA VAL A 226 -4.25 5.01 15.47
C VAL A 226 -5.46 4.48 16.22
N ASN A 227 -5.53 4.78 17.52
CA ASN A 227 -6.71 4.46 18.34
C ASN A 227 -7.83 5.48 18.17
N CYS A 228 -7.46 6.72 17.81
CA CYS A 228 -8.37 7.82 17.56
C CYS A 228 -7.80 8.72 16.47
N LEU A 229 -8.64 9.19 15.55
CA LEU A 229 -8.23 10.08 14.47
C LEU A 229 -7.67 11.41 15.00
N GLY A 230 -6.64 11.92 14.33
CA GLY A 230 -5.88 13.11 14.73
C GLY A 230 -4.81 12.85 15.78
N GLN A 231 -4.54 11.59 16.15
CA GLN A 231 -3.52 11.24 17.16
C GLN A 231 -2.10 11.56 16.68
N LYS A 232 -1.75 11.22 15.45
CA LYS A 232 -0.45 11.45 14.80
C LYS A 232 -0.53 12.52 13.71
N TRP A 233 -1.64 12.62 12.99
CA TRP A 233 -1.91 13.61 11.94
C TRP A 233 -2.32 14.94 12.55
N LYS A 234 -1.33 15.77 12.89
CA LYS A 234 -1.54 17.08 13.53
C LYS A 234 -1.73 18.24 12.55
N ARG A 235 -1.65 17.99 11.24
CA ARG A 235 -1.79 19.02 10.19
C ARG A 235 -3.23 19.51 10.01
N GLY A 236 -4.19 18.90 10.72
CA GLY A 236 -5.62 19.17 10.60
C GLY A 236 -6.27 18.33 9.50
N ILE A 237 -7.59 18.16 9.60
CA ILE A 237 -8.38 17.41 8.60
C ILE A 237 -8.40 18.22 7.29
N PRO A 238 -7.92 17.66 6.15
CA PRO A 238 -7.97 18.35 4.88
C PRO A 238 -9.41 18.64 4.43
N ILE A 239 -9.68 19.88 4.00
CA ILE A 239 -10.98 20.31 3.49
C ILE A 239 -10.74 21.05 2.17
N GLU A 240 -11.28 20.51 1.08
CA GLU A 240 -11.26 21.19 -0.21
C GLU A 240 -12.40 22.19 -0.31
N VAL A 241 -12.08 23.40 -0.77
CA VAL A 241 -13.00 24.52 -0.86
C VAL A 241 -12.83 25.21 -2.20
N ILE A 242 -13.93 25.70 -2.77
CA ILE A 242 -13.85 26.64 -3.90
C ILE A 242 -13.07 27.87 -3.43
N PRO A 243 -12.09 28.39 -4.20
CA PRO A 243 -11.18 29.45 -3.75
C PRO A 243 -11.89 30.66 -3.12
N MET A 244 -13.01 31.11 -3.70
CA MET A 244 -13.81 32.23 -3.18
C MET A 244 -14.34 32.02 -1.75
N SER A 245 -14.50 30.76 -1.32
CA SER A 245 -15.08 30.39 -0.03
C SER A 245 -14.04 30.08 1.05
N CYS A 246 -12.74 30.18 0.76
CA CYS A 246 -11.66 29.83 1.68
C CYS A 246 -11.74 30.59 3.02
N LYS A 247 -11.73 31.94 2.98
CA LYS A 247 -11.81 32.76 4.21
C LYS A 247 -13.10 32.55 5.01
N PRO A 248 -14.31 32.61 4.40
CA PRO A 248 -15.56 32.35 5.12
C PRO A 248 -15.61 30.97 5.77
N THR A 249 -15.13 29.92 5.07
CA THR A 249 -15.12 28.54 5.59
C THR A 249 -14.16 28.41 6.76
N GLN A 250 -12.96 28.99 6.65
CA GLN A 250 -11.99 29.01 7.76
C GLN A 250 -12.57 29.70 9.00
N GLN A 251 -13.23 30.86 8.84
CA GLN A 251 -13.84 31.58 9.96
C GLN A 251 -14.98 30.80 10.61
N LYS A 252 -15.83 30.14 9.82
CA LYS A 252 -16.91 29.26 10.33
C LYS A 252 -16.35 28.08 11.11
N ASN A 253 -15.31 27.42 10.60
CA ASN A 253 -14.70 26.26 11.26
C ASN A 253 -13.99 26.65 12.56
N ARG A 254 -13.31 27.81 12.61
CA ARG A 254 -12.74 28.33 13.87
C ARG A 254 -13.79 28.50 14.95
N ARG A 255 -15.01 28.97 14.63
CA ARG A 255 -16.08 29.15 15.62
C ARG A 255 -16.65 27.85 16.17
N LYS A 256 -16.57 26.74 15.41
CA LYS A 256 -17.08 25.42 15.83
C LYS A 256 -16.12 24.65 16.74
N VAL A 257 -14.82 24.92 16.68
CA VAL A 257 -13.80 24.26 17.53
C VAL A 257 -13.79 24.83 18.96
N TRP A 258 -14.47 25.96 19.21
CA TRP A 258 -14.56 26.63 20.51
C TRP A 258 -15.93 26.49 21.21
N ARG A 259 -16.73 25.49 20.83
CA ARG A 259 -17.94 25.06 21.53
C ARG A 259 -17.90 23.55 21.72
#